data_AF-A0A752BS14-F1
#
_entry.id   AF-A0A752BS14-F1
#
_cell.length_a   1.000
_cell.length_b   1.000
_cell.length_c   1.000
_cell.angle_alpha   90.00
_cell.angle_beta   90.00
_cell.angle_gamma   90.00
#
_symmetry.space_group_name_H-M   'P 1'
#
loop_
_entity.id
_entity.type
_entity.pdbx_description
1 polymer ?
#
loop_
_entity_poly.entity_id
_entity_poly.type
_entity_poly.pdbx_seq_one_letter_code
_entity_poly.pdbx_strand_id
1 'polypeptide(L)' 'KTVKYENSKGLWDYGPIKKENVPGKYTQVITYRGHSNERIDISFEYAGDLFRKEISIRGRL' A
#
# COMPACT_ATOMS: atom_id res chain seq x y z
N LYS A 1 -0.68 -4.85 -7.86
CA LYS A 1 -0.29 -4.36 -6.52
C LYS A 1 -0.01 -5.57 -5.66
N THR A 2 1.10 -5.56 -4.94
CA THR A 2 1.48 -6.61 -3.99
C THR A 2 1.81 -5.97 -2.65
N VAL A 3 1.50 -6.66 -1.55
CA VAL A 3 1.80 -6.19 -0.20
C VAL A 3 2.59 -7.27 0.52
N LYS A 4 3.72 -6.89 1.12
CA LYS A 4 4.51 -7.73 2.02
C LYS A 4 4.29 -7.25 3.45
N TYR A 5 4.03 -8.19 4.33
CA TYR A 5 3.78 -7.96 5.75
C TYR A 5 5.01 -8.37 6.56
N GLU A 6 5.43 -7.54 7.51
CA GLU A 6 6.52 -7.88 8.42
C GLU A 6 6.11 -9.01 9.38
N ASN A 7 4.88 -9.00 9.90
CA ASN A 7 4.45 -9.98 10.91
C ASN A 7 2.99 -10.45 10.81
N SER A 8 2.19 -9.86 9.92
CA SER A 8 0.75 -10.10 9.70
C SER A 8 -0.14 -9.89 10.93
N LYS A 9 0.31 -9.08 11.90
CA LYS A 9 -0.43 -8.77 13.15
C LYS A 9 -1.00 -7.35 13.17
N GLY A 10 -0.64 -6.47 12.25
CA GLY A 10 -1.29 -5.17 12.13
C GLY A 10 -2.65 -5.33 11.47
N LEU A 11 -3.64 -4.55 11.91
CA LEU A 11 -4.92 -4.48 11.23
C LEU A 11 -4.87 -3.35 10.19
N TRP A 12 -4.91 -3.72 8.92
CA TRP A 12 -4.84 -2.79 7.78
C TRP A 12 -6.09 -2.86 6.93
N ASP A 13 -6.59 -1.70 6.51
CA ASP A 13 -7.66 -1.58 5.53
C ASP A 13 -7.12 -0.89 4.27
N TYR A 14 -7.51 -1.40 3.11
CA TYR A 14 -7.01 -0.98 1.81
C TYR A 14 -8.15 -0.47 0.95
N GLY A 15 -8.23 0.84 0.78
CA GLY A 15 -9.15 1.44 -0.18
C GLY A 15 -8.84 1.03 -1.62
N PRO A 16 -9.75 1.29 -2.58
CA PRO A 16 -9.49 1.03 -3.99
C PRO A 16 -8.34 1.91 -4.52
N ILE A 17 -7.65 1.43 -5.56
CA ILE A 17 -6.77 2.29 -6.36
C ILE A 17 -7.66 3.14 -7.25
N LYS A 18 -7.78 4.43 -6.94
CA LYS A 18 -8.60 5.39 -7.66
C LYS A 18 -7.78 6.10 -8.72
N LYS A 19 -8.28 6.15 -9.95
CA LYS A 19 -7.76 7.04 -11.01
C LYS A 19 -8.34 8.43 -10.79
N GLU A 20 -7.48 9.43 -10.67
CA GLU A 20 -7.93 10.82 -10.48
C GLU A 20 -8.28 11.50 -11.81
N ASN A 21 -8.81 12.71 -11.71
CA ASN A 21 -9.20 13.53 -12.86
C ASN A 21 -8.01 14.02 -13.71
N VAL A 22 -6.79 14.05 -13.16
CA VAL A 22 -5.59 14.45 -13.90
C VAL A 22 -4.86 13.23 -14.49
N PRO A 23 -4.32 13.33 -15.72
CA PRO A 23 -3.61 12.23 -16.37
C PRO A 23 -2.45 11.70 -15.52
N GLY A 24 -2.31 10.37 -15.49
CA GLY A 24 -1.20 9.68 -14.82
C GLY A 24 -1.30 9.64 -13.29
N LYS A 25 -2.27 10.30 -12.65
CA LYS A 25 -2.42 10.31 -11.19
C LYS A 25 -3.37 9.22 -10.71
N TYR A 26 -2.87 8.44 -9.75
CA TYR A 26 -3.63 7.43 -9.03
C TYR A 26 -3.42 7.61 -7.54
N THR A 27 -4.45 7.31 -6.76
CA THR A 27 -4.43 7.44 -5.30
C THR A 27 -5.02 6.20 -4.68
N GLN A 28 -4.41 5.72 -3.60
CA GLN A 28 -4.95 4.65 -2.79
C GLN A 28 -4.80 5.02 -1.31
N VAL A 29 -5.90 4.96 -0.57
CA VAL A 29 -5.89 5.20 0.87
C VAL A 29 -5.63 3.88 1.58
N ILE A 30 -4.71 3.90 2.54
CA ILE A 30 -4.36 2.75 3.37
C ILE A 30 -4.53 3.19 4.82
N THR A 31 -5.38 2.48 5.55
CA THR A 31 -5.75 2.81 6.92
C THR A 31 -5.17 1.78 7.87
N TYR A 32 -4.32 2.24 8.80
CA TYR A 32 -3.84 1.41 9.90
C TYR A 32 -4.81 1.52 11.08
N ARG A 33 -5.36 0.38 11.52
CA ARG A 33 -6.37 0.29 12.59
C ARG A 33 -5.80 -0.20 13.92
N GLY A 34 -4.47 -0.39 14.02
CA GLY A 34 -3.82 -0.86 15.24
C GLY A 34 -3.60 -2.36 15.27
N HIS A 35 -3.91 -2.99 16.41
CA HIS A 35 -3.63 -4.39 16.78
C HIS A 35 -2.16 -4.73 17.09
N SER A 36 -1.20 -4.33 16.25
CA SER A 36 0.23 -4.54 16.51
C SER A 36 1.08 -3.60 15.68
N ASN A 37 2.18 -3.10 16.25
CA ASN A 37 3.23 -2.44 15.47
C ASN A 37 3.65 -3.35 14.31
N GLU A 38 3.61 -2.80 13.11
CA GLU A 38 3.91 -3.55 11.90
C GLU A 38 4.41 -2.63 10.79
N ARG A 39 5.45 -3.07 10.08
CA ARG A 39 5.78 -2.53 8.76
C ARG A 39 5.11 -3.34 7.66
N ILE A 40 4.56 -2.62 6.67
CA ILE A 40 4.16 -3.20 5.38
C ILE A 40 4.94 -2.53 4.25
N ASP A 41 5.31 -3.31 3.24
CA ASP A 41 5.91 -2.82 2.00
C ASP A 41 4.93 -3.07 0.86
N ILE A 42 4.62 -2.01 0.10
CA ILE A 42 3.61 -2.02 -0.96
C ILE A 42 4.29 -1.74 -2.29
N SER A 43 4.20 -2.71 -3.20
CA SER A 43 4.77 -2.62 -4.53
C SER A 43 3.66 -2.38 -5.57
N PHE A 44 3.86 -1.36 -6.41
CA PHE A 44 3.03 -1.06 -7.57
C PHE A 44 3.80 -1.43 -8.84
N GLU A 45 3.18 -2.27 -9.67
CA GLU A 45 3.67 -2.66 -10.98
C GLU A 45 2.98 -1.79 -12.03
N TYR A 46 3.77 -1.25 -12.95
CA TYR A 46 3.30 -0.35 -13.99
C TYR A 46 3.54 -0.95 -15.37
N ALA A 47 2.61 -0.71 -16.29
CA ALA A 47 2.69 -1.13 -17.69
C ALA A 47 3.01 -2.63 -17.87
N GLY A 48 2.27 -3.52 -17.19
CA GLY A 48 2.41 -4.96 -17.39
C GLY A 48 3.77 -5.53 -16.95
N ASP A 49 4.34 -4.98 -15.88
CA ASP A 49 5.63 -5.35 -15.29
C ASP A 49 6.88 -4.70 -15.92
N LEU A 50 6.71 -3.65 -16.71
CA LEU A 50 7.84 -2.89 -17.25
C LEU A 50 8.73 -2.30 -16.14
N PHE A 51 8.11 -1.78 -15.08
CA PHE A 51 8.83 -1.30 -13.92
C PHE A 51 7.97 -1.37 -12.65
N ARG A 52 8.67 -1.33 -11.50
CA ARG A 52 8.07 -1.40 -10.17
C ARG A 52 8.51 -0.22 -9.31
N LYS A 53 7.60 0.27 -8.48
CA LYS A 53 7.91 1.21 -7.40
C LYS A 53 7.37 0.66 -6.09
N GLU A 54 8.14 0.83 -5.03
CA GLU A 54 7.81 0.32 -3.70
C GLU A 54 7.80 1.46 -2.68
N ILE A 55 6.86 1.40 -1.75
CA ILE A 55 6.78 2.28 -0.59
C ILE A 55 6.55 1.46 0.68
N SER A 56 7.11 1.92 1.78
CA SER A 56 7.00 1.30 3.09
C SER A 56 6.16 2.15 4.03
N ILE A 57 5.26 1.52 4.78
CA ILE A 57 4.48 2.17 5.84
C ILE A 57 4.75 1.43 7.15
N ARG A 58 5.05 2.16 8.22
CA ARG A 58 5.22 1.61 9.56
C ARG A 58 4.08 2.06 10.45
N GLY A 59 3.14 1.16 10.72
CA GLY A 59 2.08 1.33 11.70
C GLY A 59 2.66 1.24 13.11
N ARG A 60 2.34 2.22 13.96
CA ARG A 60 2.75 2.26 15.36
C ARG A 60 1.52 2.55 16.24
N LEU A 61 1.38 1.78 17.31
CA LEU A 61 0.45 1.98 18.41
C LEU A 61 0.98 3.01 19.40
#